data_AF-A0A2D1U778-F1
#
_entry.id   AF-A0A2D1U778-F1
#
_cell.length_a   1.000
_cell.length_b   1.000
_cell.length_c   1.000
_cell.angle_alpha   90.00
_cell.angle_beta   90.00
_cell.angle_gamma   90.00
#
_symmetry.space_group_name_H-M   'P 1'
#
loop_
_entity.id
_entity.type
_entity.pdbx_description
1 polymer ?
#
loop_
_entity_poly.entity_id
_entity_poly.type
_entity_poly.pdbx_seq_one_letter_code
_entity_poly.pdbx_strand_id
1 'polypeptide(L)'
;MTLRYIQPPEKLGEGFLKFAKEIHQKSLSLETKFTEEEIANFFNESFSGKIRANFLLWIGDLNRSIKGINIIVGDFSEIRADRNSLGGDPVIRSEFLFQAFFGEFFRLKEISKIFLKLLYKHKVLSTKEKDMLNDSYFKVFEWVYEVRNMIIHQGVTFKNYDVELPMDFLTDISDEEKAKFQELLENYNDRDGTVEIQCAFYTSIIRNIMNTFLEFQEKVGQTLAELILLYEEHAMSITVSDHADTEILNPGK
;
A
#
# COMPACT_ATOMS: atom_id res chain seq x y z
N MET A 1 10.67 2.69 -15.72
CA MET A 1 10.30 3.27 -14.41
C MET A 1 10.06 2.12 -13.44
N THR A 2 10.44 2.25 -12.17
CA THR A 2 10.11 1.23 -11.15
C THR A 2 9.52 1.93 -9.94
N LEU A 3 8.31 1.54 -9.56
CA LEU A 3 7.66 1.98 -8.33
C LEU A 3 8.39 1.37 -7.13
N ARG A 4 8.64 2.20 -6.12
CA ARG A 4 9.25 1.78 -4.87
C ARG A 4 8.28 0.91 -4.05
N TYR A 5 8.85 0.00 -3.27
CA TYR A 5 8.11 -0.81 -2.31
C TYR A 5 7.89 -0.05 -1.01
N ILE A 6 6.76 -0.31 -0.37
CA ILE A 6 6.43 0.22 0.95
C ILE A 6 7.34 -0.44 1.97
N GLN A 7 7.95 0.39 2.83
CA GLN A 7 8.76 -0.09 3.95
C GLN A 7 7.93 -0.12 5.23
N PRO A 8 8.11 -1.12 6.10
CA PRO A 8 7.54 -1.08 7.44
C PRO A 8 8.05 0.16 8.21
N PRO A 9 7.20 0.82 9.01
CA PRO A 9 7.64 1.90 9.90
C PRO A 9 8.74 1.46 10.87
N GLU A 10 9.83 2.22 10.96
CA GLU A 10 10.98 1.90 11.84
C GLU A 10 10.58 1.74 13.32
N LYS A 11 9.60 2.52 13.79
CA LYS A 11 9.08 2.46 15.17
C LYS A 11 8.50 1.08 15.54
N LEU A 12 8.06 0.27 14.56
CA LEU A 12 7.67 -1.11 14.83
C LEU A 12 8.88 -1.99 15.22
N GLY A 13 10.10 -1.64 14.83
CA GLY A 13 11.31 -2.30 15.30
C GLY A 13 11.64 -1.98 16.77
N GLU A 14 11.41 -0.74 17.19
CA GLU A 14 11.72 -0.27 18.55
C GLU A 14 10.93 -1.01 19.63
N GLY A 15 9.65 -1.30 19.38
CA GLY A 15 8.85 -2.05 20.34
C GLY A 15 9.26 -3.52 20.52
N PHE A 16 9.97 -4.12 19.54
CA PHE A 16 10.55 -5.46 19.72
C PHE A 16 11.68 -5.44 20.76
N LEU A 17 12.50 -4.38 20.78
CA LEU A 17 13.52 -4.17 21.80
C LEU A 17 12.89 -3.98 23.19
N LYS A 18 11.74 -3.32 23.28
CA LYS A 18 11.00 -3.15 24.54
C LYS A 18 10.47 -4.49 25.07
N PHE A 19 9.82 -5.28 24.21
CA PHE A 19 9.40 -6.65 24.53
C PHE A 19 10.58 -7.52 25.00
N ALA A 20 11.71 -7.49 24.28
CA ALA A 20 12.89 -8.26 24.64
C ALA A 20 13.45 -7.86 26.02
N LYS A 21 13.45 -6.56 26.36
CA LYS A 21 13.83 -6.07 27.69
C LYS A 21 12.90 -6.56 28.79
N GLU A 22 11.59 -6.61 28.54
CA GLU A 22 10.60 -7.08 29.50
C GLU A 22 10.70 -8.59 29.74
N ILE A 23 10.86 -9.39 28.68
CA ILE A 23 11.15 -10.84 28.80
C ILE A 23 12.43 -11.06 29.61
N HIS A 24 13.47 -10.25 29.37
CA HIS A 24 14.71 -10.33 30.12
C HIS A 24 14.53 -9.98 31.60
N GLN A 25 13.80 -8.91 31.93
CA GLN A 25 13.47 -8.57 33.31
C GLN A 25 12.67 -9.68 34.01
N LYS A 26 11.72 -10.29 33.30
CA LYS A 26 10.88 -11.37 33.83
C LYS A 26 11.68 -12.68 34.04
N SER A 27 12.64 -12.94 33.16
CA SER A 27 13.64 -14.00 33.30
C SER A 27 14.48 -13.81 34.56
N LEU A 28 14.96 -12.58 34.81
CA LEU A 28 15.70 -12.25 36.03
C LEU A 28 14.85 -12.42 37.29
N SER A 29 13.58 -11.97 37.29
CA SER A 29 12.70 -12.10 38.46
C SER A 29 12.32 -13.54 38.78
N LEU A 30 12.30 -14.42 37.77
CA LEU A 30 11.95 -15.83 37.92
C LEU A 30 13.19 -16.74 38.06
N GLU A 31 14.39 -16.16 38.13
CA GLU A 31 15.68 -16.87 38.13
C GLU A 31 15.81 -17.95 37.05
N THR A 32 15.16 -17.74 35.89
CA THR A 32 15.11 -18.72 34.79
C THR A 32 15.55 -18.09 33.49
N LYS A 33 16.24 -18.85 32.63
CA LYS A 33 16.56 -18.41 31.25
C LYS A 33 15.61 -19.11 30.30
N PHE A 34 14.81 -18.32 29.58
CA PHE A 34 14.00 -18.83 28.48
C PHE A 34 14.90 -19.17 27.28
N THR A 35 14.60 -20.28 26.62
CA THR A 35 15.19 -20.66 25.34
C THR A 35 14.70 -19.73 24.22
N GLU A 36 15.42 -19.68 23.10
CA GLU A 36 14.97 -18.90 21.92
C GLU A 36 13.59 -19.35 21.42
N GLU A 37 13.31 -20.65 21.47
CA GLU A 37 12.03 -21.23 21.05
C GLU A 37 10.88 -20.82 21.99
N GLU A 38 11.12 -20.78 23.30
CA GLU A 38 10.15 -20.27 24.28
C GLU A 38 9.90 -18.77 24.10
N ILE A 39 10.95 -17.98 23.87
CA ILE A 39 10.83 -16.53 23.62
C ILE A 39 10.02 -16.27 22.34
N ALA A 40 10.30 -17.03 21.28
CA ALA A 40 9.54 -16.96 20.03
C ALA A 40 8.07 -17.34 20.24
N ASN A 41 7.79 -18.39 21.02
CA ASN A 41 6.43 -18.78 21.37
C ASN A 41 5.72 -17.71 22.20
N PHE A 42 6.35 -17.16 23.24
CA PHE A 42 5.77 -16.06 24.03
C PHE A 42 5.45 -14.85 23.16
N PHE A 43 6.35 -14.46 22.25
CA PHE A 43 6.09 -13.36 21.33
C PHE A 43 4.94 -13.68 20.38
N ASN A 44 4.98 -14.83 19.70
CA ASN A 44 3.97 -15.23 18.72
C ASN A 44 2.58 -15.47 19.33
N GLU A 45 2.52 -15.85 20.61
CA GLU A 45 1.26 -16.05 21.31
C GLU A 45 0.72 -14.75 21.91
N SER A 46 1.59 -13.78 22.20
CA SER A 46 1.22 -12.45 22.68
C SER A 46 0.37 -11.68 21.66
N PHE A 47 -0.50 -10.82 22.17
CA PHE A 47 -1.27 -9.90 21.34
C PHE A 47 -0.36 -9.03 20.45
N SER A 48 0.71 -8.49 21.03
CA SER A 48 1.69 -7.62 20.35
C SER A 48 2.35 -8.33 19.17
N GLY A 49 2.88 -9.54 19.39
CA GLY A 49 3.53 -10.30 18.32
C GLY A 49 2.57 -10.68 17.20
N LYS A 50 1.33 -11.08 17.52
CA LYS A 50 0.30 -11.37 16.50
C LYS A 50 -0.04 -10.13 15.67
N ILE A 51 -0.26 -8.97 16.29
CA ILE A 51 -0.63 -7.75 15.56
C ILE A 51 0.52 -7.25 14.70
N ARG A 52 1.75 -7.26 15.23
CA ARG A 52 2.96 -6.86 14.49
C ARG A 52 3.24 -7.78 13.30
N ALA A 53 3.14 -9.10 13.48
CA ALA A 53 3.29 -10.05 12.39
C ALA A 53 2.24 -9.79 11.28
N ASN A 54 0.98 -9.57 11.66
CA ASN A 54 -0.06 -9.22 10.69
C ASN A 54 0.20 -7.88 9.98
N PHE A 55 0.80 -6.89 10.66
CA PHE A 55 1.21 -5.64 10.01
C PHE A 55 2.28 -5.89 8.95
N LEU A 56 3.30 -6.70 9.26
CA LEU A 56 4.35 -7.04 8.29
C LEU A 56 3.80 -7.82 7.09
N LEU A 57 2.87 -8.75 7.35
CA LEU A 57 2.16 -9.47 6.29
C LEU A 57 1.34 -8.52 5.42
N TRP A 58 0.65 -7.55 6.02
CA TRP A 58 -0.09 -6.52 5.29
C TRP A 58 0.82 -5.72 4.35
N ILE A 59 1.98 -5.25 4.83
CA ILE A 59 2.99 -4.60 3.98
C ILE A 59 3.47 -5.53 2.86
N GLY A 60 3.71 -6.81 3.17
CA GLY A 60 4.09 -7.82 2.19
C GLY A 60 3.03 -8.02 1.09
N ASP A 61 1.75 -8.07 1.47
CA ASP A 61 0.65 -8.23 0.52
C ASP A 61 0.45 -6.99 -0.35
N LEU A 62 0.58 -5.77 0.21
CA LEU A 62 0.59 -4.54 -0.59
C LEU A 62 1.75 -4.52 -1.60
N ASN A 63 2.95 -4.91 -1.16
CA ASN A 63 4.12 -5.00 -2.02
C ASN A 63 3.99 -6.05 -3.11
N ARG A 64 3.21 -7.12 -2.90
CA ARG A 64 2.88 -8.09 -3.94
C ARG A 64 2.05 -7.47 -5.06
N SER A 65 1.06 -6.64 -4.73
CA SER A 65 0.30 -5.88 -5.74
C SER A 65 1.19 -4.85 -6.45
N ILE A 66 2.05 -4.12 -5.72
CA ILE A 66 3.01 -3.17 -6.31
C ILE A 66 3.96 -3.88 -7.29
N LYS A 67 4.39 -5.11 -6.96
CA LYS A 67 5.18 -5.93 -7.88
C LYS A 67 4.42 -6.23 -9.18
N GLY A 68 3.13 -6.56 -9.09
CA GLY A 68 2.25 -6.74 -10.26
C GLY A 68 2.18 -5.48 -11.12
N ILE A 69 2.02 -4.31 -10.51
CA ILE A 69 2.01 -3.02 -11.21
C ILE A 69 3.37 -2.72 -11.86
N ASN A 70 4.47 -3.04 -11.20
CA ASN A 70 5.82 -2.88 -11.78
C ASN A 70 6.03 -3.76 -13.02
N ILE A 71 5.45 -4.97 -13.06
CA ILE A 71 5.46 -5.81 -14.26
C ILE A 71 4.68 -5.12 -15.38
N ILE A 72 3.48 -4.61 -15.10
CA ILE A 72 2.67 -3.88 -16.08
C ILE A 72 3.43 -2.67 -16.67
N VAL A 73 4.10 -1.89 -15.82
CA VAL A 73 4.94 -0.75 -16.27
C VAL A 73 6.15 -1.22 -17.09
N GLY A 74 6.72 -2.38 -16.76
CA GLY A 74 7.75 -3.05 -17.55
C GLY A 74 7.25 -3.39 -18.95
N ASP A 75 6.10 -4.06 -19.03
CA ASP A 75 5.48 -4.46 -20.29
C ASP A 75 5.13 -3.24 -21.17
N PHE A 76 4.66 -2.13 -20.59
CA PHE A 76 4.50 -0.88 -21.33
C PHE A 76 5.82 -0.34 -21.91
N SER A 77 6.92 -0.47 -21.16
CA SER A 77 8.23 -0.03 -21.62
C SER A 77 8.75 -0.91 -22.76
N GLU A 78 8.47 -2.21 -22.71
CA GLU A 78 8.80 -3.17 -23.77
C GLU A 78 7.99 -2.92 -25.05
N ILE A 79 6.66 -2.77 -24.95
CA ILE A 79 5.80 -2.44 -26.11
C ILE A 79 6.22 -1.11 -26.74
N ARG A 80 6.59 -0.13 -25.90
CA ARG A 80 7.06 1.17 -26.39
C ARG A 80 8.37 1.06 -27.17
N ALA A 81 9.30 0.22 -26.71
CA ALA A 81 10.59 0.02 -27.38
C ALA A 81 10.46 -0.85 -28.66
N ASP A 82 9.59 -1.84 -28.62
CA ASP A 82 9.26 -2.71 -29.75
C ASP A 82 7.77 -3.09 -29.71
N ARG A 83 7.01 -2.54 -30.67
CA ARG A 83 5.56 -2.77 -30.85
C ARG A 83 5.18 -4.25 -30.99
N ASN A 84 6.10 -5.13 -31.38
CA ASN A 84 5.81 -6.54 -31.63
C ASN A 84 6.32 -7.48 -30.51
N SER A 85 6.94 -6.93 -29.46
CA SER A 85 7.63 -7.68 -28.39
C SER A 85 6.73 -8.70 -27.66
N LEU A 86 5.46 -8.38 -27.41
CA LEU A 86 4.56 -9.20 -26.59
C LEU A 86 3.49 -9.98 -27.38
N GLY A 87 3.57 -9.95 -28.71
CA GLY A 87 2.62 -10.61 -29.62
C GLY A 87 1.17 -10.10 -29.53
N GLY A 88 0.39 -10.34 -30.59
CA GLY A 88 -0.96 -9.78 -30.72
C GLY A 88 -0.97 -8.31 -31.17
N ASP A 89 -2.14 -7.68 -31.15
CA ASP A 89 -2.26 -6.27 -31.52
C ASP A 89 -1.76 -5.36 -30.37
N PRO A 90 -0.78 -4.47 -30.60
CA PRO A 90 -0.15 -3.68 -29.56
C PRO A 90 -1.06 -2.62 -28.93
N VAL A 91 -2.00 -2.05 -29.70
CA VAL A 91 -2.98 -1.09 -29.18
C VAL A 91 -3.86 -1.82 -28.18
N ILE A 92 -4.46 -2.93 -28.60
CA ILE A 92 -5.31 -3.77 -27.73
C ILE A 92 -4.53 -4.25 -26.50
N ARG A 93 -3.27 -4.67 -26.67
CA ARG A 93 -2.42 -5.12 -25.57
C ARG A 93 -2.20 -4.02 -24.54
N SER A 94 -1.87 -2.81 -24.98
CA SER A 94 -1.63 -1.68 -24.09
C SER A 94 -2.90 -1.28 -23.31
N GLU A 95 -4.08 -1.37 -23.93
CA GLU A 95 -5.37 -1.18 -23.25
C GLU A 95 -5.61 -2.25 -22.17
N PHE A 96 -5.33 -3.52 -22.48
CA PHE A 96 -5.46 -4.60 -21.49
C PHE A 96 -4.51 -4.43 -20.31
N LEU A 97 -3.27 -4.03 -20.54
CA LEU A 97 -2.30 -3.72 -19.49
C LEU A 97 -2.81 -2.58 -18.59
N PHE A 98 -3.40 -1.55 -19.18
CA PHE A 98 -3.94 -0.43 -18.43
C PHE A 98 -5.17 -0.84 -17.61
N GLN A 99 -6.04 -1.70 -18.15
CA GLN A 99 -7.15 -2.28 -17.39
C GLN A 99 -6.66 -3.17 -16.24
N ALA A 100 -5.62 -3.97 -16.48
CA ALA A 100 -5.01 -4.81 -15.45
C ALA A 100 -4.43 -3.98 -14.31
N PHE A 101 -3.88 -2.79 -14.60
CA PHE A 101 -3.41 -1.86 -13.57
C PHE A 101 -4.53 -1.51 -12.59
N PHE A 102 -5.73 -1.16 -13.05
CA PHE A 102 -6.84 -0.86 -12.14
C PHE A 102 -7.23 -2.06 -11.28
N GLY A 103 -7.16 -3.27 -11.83
CA GLY A 103 -7.38 -4.50 -11.07
C GLY A 103 -6.40 -4.64 -9.90
N GLU A 104 -5.10 -4.49 -10.16
CA GLU A 104 -4.07 -4.52 -9.11
C GLU A 104 -4.19 -3.33 -8.15
N PHE A 105 -4.54 -2.15 -8.64
CA PHE A 105 -4.73 -0.96 -7.82
C PHE A 105 -5.90 -1.15 -6.83
N PHE A 106 -7.07 -1.59 -7.30
CA PHE A 106 -8.22 -1.84 -6.41
C PHE A 106 -7.98 -2.99 -5.43
N ARG A 107 -7.10 -3.93 -5.77
CA ARG A 107 -6.66 -4.97 -4.83
C ARG A 107 -5.96 -4.37 -3.61
N LEU A 108 -5.20 -3.28 -3.76
CA LEU A 108 -4.56 -2.58 -2.64
C LEU A 108 -5.60 -2.09 -1.62
N LYS A 109 -6.73 -1.53 -2.09
CA LYS A 109 -7.84 -1.09 -1.22
C LYS A 109 -8.43 -2.25 -0.43
N GLU A 110 -8.69 -3.39 -1.08
CA GLU A 110 -9.28 -4.54 -0.40
C GLU A 110 -8.31 -5.15 0.63
N ILE A 111 -7.02 -5.23 0.32
CA ILE A 111 -5.97 -5.64 1.27
C ILE A 111 -5.98 -4.73 2.51
N SER A 112 -5.99 -3.40 2.31
CA SER A 112 -6.03 -2.44 3.42
C SER A 112 -7.31 -2.53 4.24
N LYS A 113 -8.47 -2.69 3.60
CA LYS A 113 -9.75 -2.85 4.29
C LYS A 113 -9.80 -4.10 5.17
N ILE A 114 -9.24 -5.22 4.70
CA ILE A 114 -9.12 -6.45 5.49
C ILE A 114 -8.26 -6.21 6.72
N PHE A 115 -7.12 -5.52 6.57
CA PHE A 115 -6.22 -5.22 7.67
C PHE A 115 -6.86 -4.27 8.71
N LEU A 116 -7.55 -3.21 8.28
CA LEU A 116 -8.28 -2.32 9.19
C LEU A 116 -9.38 -3.06 9.96
N LYS A 117 -10.07 -4.01 9.32
CA LYS A 117 -11.06 -4.86 9.98
C LYS A 117 -10.43 -5.77 11.04
N LEU A 118 -9.22 -6.28 10.78
CA LEU A 118 -8.45 -7.05 11.75
C LEU A 118 -8.10 -6.18 12.97
N LEU A 119 -7.52 -5.00 12.77
CA LEU A 119 -7.15 -4.10 13.86
C LEU A 119 -8.37 -3.69 14.72
N TYR A 120 -9.51 -3.42 14.08
CA TYR A 120 -10.77 -3.17 14.79
C TYR A 120 -11.25 -4.37 15.62
N LYS A 121 -11.21 -5.59 15.06
CA LYS A 121 -11.58 -6.83 15.78
C LYS A 121 -10.73 -7.02 17.03
N HIS A 122 -9.45 -6.64 16.94
CA HIS A 122 -8.49 -6.70 18.03
C HIS A 122 -8.53 -5.47 18.95
N LYS A 123 -9.50 -4.56 18.77
CA LYS A 123 -9.69 -3.33 19.57
C LYS A 123 -8.51 -2.36 19.54
N VAL A 124 -7.59 -2.50 18.57
CA VAL A 124 -6.53 -1.52 18.30
C VAL A 124 -7.15 -0.23 17.76
N LEU A 125 -8.19 -0.37 16.94
CA LEU A 125 -8.96 0.76 16.42
C LEU A 125 -10.32 0.82 17.10
N SER A 126 -10.73 2.03 17.47
CA SER A 126 -12.12 2.36 17.75
C SER A 126 -12.97 2.35 16.46
N THR A 127 -14.29 2.33 16.62
CA THR A 127 -15.21 2.44 15.48
C THR A 127 -14.97 3.73 14.70
N LYS A 128 -14.76 4.86 15.41
CA LYS A 128 -14.50 6.16 14.79
C LYS A 128 -13.21 6.16 13.95
N GLU A 129 -12.12 5.63 14.47
CA GLU A 129 -10.84 5.59 13.75
C GLU A 129 -10.90 4.68 12.52
N LYS A 130 -11.54 3.53 12.65
CA LYS A 130 -11.78 2.61 11.53
C LYS A 130 -12.57 3.30 10.42
N ASP A 131 -13.66 3.99 10.76
CA ASP A 131 -14.52 4.66 9.78
C ASP A 131 -13.78 5.82 9.12
N MET A 132 -13.04 6.64 9.88
CA MET A 132 -12.19 7.70 9.33
C MET A 132 -11.14 7.16 8.34
N LEU A 133 -10.47 6.06 8.66
CA LEU A 133 -9.48 5.45 7.76
C LEU A 133 -10.14 4.88 6.51
N ASN A 134 -11.30 4.23 6.62
CA ASN A 134 -12.06 3.76 5.47
C ASN A 134 -12.47 4.92 4.55
N ASP A 135 -12.92 6.04 5.10
CA ASP A 135 -13.28 7.24 4.35
C ASP A 135 -12.06 7.85 3.64
N SER A 136 -10.89 7.86 4.29
CA SER A 136 -9.64 8.27 3.66
C SER A 136 -9.27 7.39 2.47
N TYR A 137 -9.34 6.06 2.63
CA TYR A 137 -9.15 5.13 1.50
C TYR A 137 -10.22 5.33 0.42
N PHE A 138 -11.48 5.62 0.78
CA PHE A 138 -12.52 5.87 -0.20
C PHE A 138 -12.18 7.08 -1.06
N LYS A 139 -11.84 8.22 -0.45
CA LYS A 139 -11.49 9.46 -1.15
C LYS A 139 -10.31 9.31 -2.10
N VAL A 140 -9.23 8.64 -1.67
CA VAL A 140 -8.05 8.40 -2.52
C VAL A 140 -8.41 7.56 -3.75
N PHE A 141 -9.36 6.62 -3.60
CA PHE A 141 -9.75 5.72 -4.68
C PHE A 141 -10.88 6.26 -5.56
N GLU A 142 -11.69 7.21 -5.07
CA GLU A 142 -12.80 7.84 -5.79
C GLU A 142 -12.32 8.52 -7.08
N TRP A 143 -11.30 9.37 -6.98
CA TRP A 143 -10.65 10.00 -8.15
C TRP A 143 -10.14 8.96 -9.16
N VAL A 144 -9.62 7.82 -8.69
CA VAL A 144 -9.14 6.76 -9.60
C VAL A 144 -10.29 6.05 -10.31
N TYR A 145 -11.48 5.93 -9.70
CA TYR A 145 -12.67 5.46 -10.39
C TYR A 145 -13.10 6.44 -11.48
N GLU A 146 -12.99 7.75 -11.25
CA GLU A 146 -13.28 8.77 -12.28
C GLU A 146 -12.31 8.64 -13.46
N VAL A 147 -11.01 8.55 -13.20
CA VAL A 147 -9.98 8.32 -14.24
C VAL A 147 -10.28 7.05 -15.04
N ARG A 148 -10.59 5.95 -14.35
CA ARG A 148 -10.99 4.69 -14.99
C ARG A 148 -12.24 4.86 -15.85
N ASN A 149 -13.28 5.47 -15.31
CA ASN A 149 -14.56 5.62 -16.00
C ASN A 149 -14.44 6.53 -17.22
N MET A 150 -13.66 7.61 -17.14
CA MET A 150 -13.37 8.47 -18.29
C MET A 150 -12.63 7.67 -19.37
N ILE A 151 -11.57 6.93 -19.04
CA ILE A 151 -10.82 6.19 -20.05
C ILE A 151 -11.61 5.02 -20.64
N ILE A 152 -12.36 4.28 -19.82
CA ILE A 152 -13.12 3.08 -20.25
C ILE A 152 -14.44 3.46 -20.95
N HIS A 153 -15.15 4.49 -20.49
CA HIS A 153 -16.49 4.84 -20.99
C HIS A 153 -16.52 6.03 -21.94
N GLN A 154 -15.61 7.01 -21.82
CA GLN A 154 -15.56 8.15 -22.76
C GLN A 154 -14.66 7.87 -23.97
N GLY A 155 -14.01 6.70 -24.02
CA GLY A 155 -13.32 6.25 -25.20
C GLY A 155 -12.25 7.24 -25.64
N VAL A 156 -11.16 7.32 -24.88
CA VAL A 156 -9.85 7.67 -25.48
C VAL A 156 -9.49 6.50 -26.40
N THR A 157 -10.26 6.33 -27.47
CA THR A 157 -10.04 5.32 -28.48
C THR A 157 -8.89 5.84 -29.31
N PHE A 158 -7.70 5.33 -29.05
CA PHE A 158 -6.53 5.43 -29.92
C PHE A 158 -6.85 4.67 -31.22
N LYS A 159 -7.81 5.18 -32.01
CA LYS A 159 -8.32 4.55 -33.23
C LYS A 159 -7.56 5.08 -34.44
N ASN A 160 -6.29 4.72 -34.57
CA ASN A 160 -5.47 4.88 -35.79
C ASN A 160 -5.43 6.27 -36.48
N TYR A 161 -6.07 7.32 -35.95
CA TYR A 161 -6.02 8.70 -36.40
C TYR A 161 -6.34 9.62 -35.24
N ASP A 162 -5.57 10.69 -35.13
CA ASP A 162 -5.65 11.85 -34.24
C ASP A 162 -6.20 11.64 -32.83
N VAL A 163 -5.27 11.52 -31.87
CA VAL A 163 -5.57 11.48 -30.44
C VAL A 163 -5.98 12.87 -29.95
N GLU A 164 -7.28 13.12 -29.82
CA GLU A 164 -7.78 14.26 -29.05
C GLU A 164 -7.75 13.92 -27.56
N LEU A 165 -6.75 14.43 -26.83
CA LEU A 165 -6.73 14.38 -25.37
C LEU A 165 -7.66 15.46 -24.80
N PRO A 166 -8.58 15.11 -23.87
CA PRO A 166 -9.28 16.13 -23.10
C PRO A 166 -8.25 16.96 -22.32
N MET A 167 -8.18 18.27 -22.52
CA MET A 167 -7.23 19.13 -21.80
C MET A 167 -7.45 19.11 -20.28
N ASP A 168 -8.65 18.74 -19.84
CA ASP A 168 -9.02 18.49 -18.45
C ASP A 168 -8.23 17.31 -17.81
N PHE A 169 -7.59 16.46 -18.63
CA PHE A 169 -6.71 15.38 -18.19
C PHE A 169 -5.33 15.89 -17.73
N LEU A 170 -4.94 17.08 -18.19
CA LEU A 170 -3.62 17.66 -17.97
C LEU A 170 -3.60 18.62 -16.77
N THR A 171 -4.73 18.98 -16.16
CA THR A 171 -4.77 20.00 -15.10
C THR A 171 -3.83 19.69 -13.92
N ASP A 172 -3.62 18.41 -13.62
CA ASP A 172 -2.73 17.95 -12.53
C ASP A 172 -1.38 17.40 -13.01
N ILE A 173 -1.10 17.44 -14.31
CA ILE A 173 0.20 17.07 -14.90
C ILE A 173 1.09 18.32 -14.92
N SER A 174 2.36 18.17 -14.57
CA SER A 174 3.30 19.30 -14.57
C SER A 174 3.42 19.90 -15.98
N ASP A 175 3.63 21.22 -16.09
CA ASP A 175 3.74 21.88 -17.40
C ASP A 175 4.90 21.32 -18.24
N GLU A 176 5.94 20.80 -17.58
CA GLU A 176 7.06 20.12 -18.23
C GLU A 176 6.66 18.77 -18.85
N GLU A 177 5.81 17.99 -18.17
CA GLU A 177 5.27 16.74 -18.71
C GLU A 177 4.20 17.01 -19.79
N LYS A 178 3.40 18.08 -19.65
CA LYS A 178 2.49 18.54 -20.71
C LYS A 178 3.23 18.88 -22.00
N ALA A 179 4.34 19.62 -21.90
CA ALA A 179 5.16 20.00 -23.05
C ALA A 179 5.76 18.77 -23.75
N LYS A 180 6.27 17.79 -22.98
CA LYS A 180 6.73 16.50 -23.53
C LYS A 180 5.60 15.72 -24.20
N PHE A 181 4.38 15.81 -23.68
CA PHE A 181 3.20 15.18 -24.25
C PHE A 181 2.75 15.84 -25.56
N GLN A 182 2.76 17.18 -25.60
CA GLN A 182 2.49 17.95 -26.82
C GLN A 182 3.54 17.68 -27.90
N GLU A 183 4.82 17.64 -27.54
CA GLU A 183 5.90 17.28 -28.47
C GLU A 183 5.72 15.86 -29.03
N LEU A 184 5.29 14.90 -28.21
CA LEU A 184 4.99 13.54 -28.66
C LEU A 184 3.80 13.48 -29.63
N LEU A 185 2.73 14.23 -29.33
CA LEU A 185 1.54 14.31 -30.18
C LEU A 185 1.82 15.03 -31.51
N GLU A 186 2.61 16.09 -31.50
CA GLU A 186 2.94 16.87 -32.70
C GLU A 186 3.84 16.09 -33.67
N ASN A 187 4.74 15.24 -33.14
CA ASN A 187 5.77 14.58 -33.94
C ASN A 187 5.48 13.11 -34.28
N TYR A 188 4.63 12.42 -33.52
CA TYR A 188 4.47 10.95 -33.62
C TYR A 188 3.01 10.48 -33.67
N ASN A 189 2.04 11.38 -33.88
CA ASN A 189 0.62 11.04 -34.00
C ASN A 189 0.29 10.47 -35.40
N ASP A 190 0.96 9.37 -35.75
CA ASP A 190 0.66 8.53 -36.89
C ASP A 190 0.32 7.10 -36.41
N ARG A 191 -0.01 6.21 -37.36
CA ARG A 191 -0.42 4.82 -37.06
C ARG A 191 0.65 4.02 -36.32
N ASP A 192 1.93 4.36 -36.50
CA ASP A 192 3.03 3.62 -35.91
C ASP A 192 3.45 4.21 -34.56
N GLY A 193 3.33 5.52 -34.36
CA GLY A 193 3.60 6.21 -33.08
C GLY A 193 2.43 6.22 -32.09
N THR A 194 1.21 5.87 -32.52
CA THR A 194 0.02 5.76 -31.65
C THR A 194 0.27 4.88 -30.42
N VAL A 195 0.93 3.73 -30.60
CA VAL A 195 1.22 2.78 -29.50
C VAL A 195 2.24 3.38 -28.52
N GLU A 196 3.26 4.07 -29.02
CA GLU A 196 4.25 4.74 -28.18
C GLU A 196 3.58 5.84 -27.33
N ILE A 197 2.76 6.68 -27.95
CA ILE A 197 2.01 7.75 -27.27
C ILE A 197 1.09 7.14 -26.21
N GLN A 198 0.35 6.08 -26.55
CA GLN A 198 -0.56 5.39 -25.65
C GLN A 198 0.17 4.79 -24.44
N CYS A 199 1.29 4.08 -24.67
CA CYS A 199 2.09 3.51 -23.58
C CYS A 199 2.71 4.61 -22.69
N ALA A 200 3.19 5.71 -23.28
CA ALA A 200 3.69 6.85 -22.53
C ALA A 200 2.60 7.52 -21.68
N PHE A 201 1.41 7.69 -22.24
CA PHE A 201 0.23 8.23 -21.55
C PHE A 201 -0.14 7.39 -20.33
N TYR A 202 -0.38 6.10 -20.55
CA TYR A 202 -0.76 5.16 -19.49
C TYR A 202 0.30 5.06 -18.40
N THR A 203 1.58 5.03 -18.77
CA THR A 203 2.68 5.01 -17.80
C THR A 203 2.69 6.27 -16.93
N SER A 204 2.39 7.45 -17.51
CA SER A 204 2.31 8.71 -16.76
C SER A 204 1.16 8.70 -15.75
N ILE A 205 -0.02 8.23 -16.16
CA ILE A 205 -1.19 8.11 -15.28
C ILE A 205 -0.89 7.15 -14.13
N ILE A 206 -0.36 5.97 -14.44
CA ILE A 206 0.01 4.96 -13.44
C ILE A 206 1.00 5.54 -12.44
N ARG A 207 2.02 6.26 -12.92
CA ARG A 207 3.01 6.94 -12.06
C ARG A 207 2.33 7.90 -11.08
N ASN A 208 1.48 8.78 -11.58
CA ASN A 208 0.83 9.79 -10.75
C ASN A 208 -0.04 9.13 -9.66
N ILE A 209 -0.93 8.22 -10.06
CA ILE A 209 -1.82 7.50 -9.14
C ILE A 209 -0.99 6.75 -8.08
N MET A 210 0.06 6.04 -8.50
CA MET A 210 0.86 5.24 -7.58
C MET A 210 1.71 6.10 -6.64
N ASN A 211 2.25 7.23 -7.09
CA ASN A 211 2.98 8.13 -6.20
C ASN A 211 2.06 8.69 -5.12
N THR A 212 0.87 9.19 -5.50
CA THR A 212 -0.13 9.67 -4.54
C THR A 212 -0.53 8.57 -3.55
N PHE A 213 -0.79 7.36 -4.05
CA PHE A 213 -1.12 6.22 -3.19
C PHE A 213 0.02 5.87 -2.22
N LEU A 214 1.27 5.80 -2.69
CA LEU A 214 2.41 5.42 -1.86
C LEU A 214 2.65 6.43 -0.73
N GLU A 215 2.58 7.73 -1.03
CA GLU A 215 2.70 8.78 -0.01
C GLU A 215 1.57 8.71 1.03
N PHE A 216 0.34 8.49 0.57
CA PHE A 216 -0.81 8.27 1.46
C PHE A 216 -0.60 7.03 2.34
N GLN A 217 -0.18 5.92 1.72
CA GLN A 217 -0.03 4.63 2.39
C GLN A 217 1.09 4.63 3.42
N GLU A 218 2.16 5.41 3.21
CA GLU A 218 3.20 5.62 4.21
C GLU A 218 2.69 6.37 5.43
N LYS A 219 1.93 7.45 5.23
CA LYS A 219 1.31 8.22 6.33
C LYS A 219 0.38 7.32 7.14
N VAL A 220 -0.49 6.55 6.47
CA VAL A 220 -1.37 5.58 7.13
C VAL A 220 -0.55 4.52 7.87
N GLY A 221 0.52 4.00 7.27
CA GLY A 221 1.40 3.03 7.91
C GLY A 221 2.00 3.55 9.21
N GLN A 222 2.51 4.79 9.20
CA GLN A 222 3.06 5.45 10.40
C GLN A 222 1.98 5.64 11.48
N THR A 223 0.81 6.17 11.12
CA THR A 223 -0.31 6.34 12.07
C THR A 223 -0.75 5.02 12.68
N LEU A 224 -0.89 3.96 11.88
CA LEU A 224 -1.29 2.65 12.38
C LEU A 224 -0.22 2.03 13.30
N ALA A 225 1.06 2.22 12.99
CA ALA A 225 2.14 1.77 13.86
C ALA A 225 2.09 2.47 15.23
N GLU A 226 1.82 3.78 15.26
CA GLU A 226 1.67 4.54 16.51
C GLU A 226 0.47 4.07 17.33
N LEU A 227 -0.67 3.82 16.70
CA LEU A 227 -1.86 3.30 17.39
C LEU A 227 -1.62 1.90 17.97
N ILE A 228 -0.91 1.03 17.25
CA ILE A 228 -0.50 -0.29 17.76
C ILE A 228 0.39 -0.13 19.00
N LEU A 229 1.40 0.74 18.94
CA LEU A 229 2.30 0.97 20.08
C LEU A 229 1.55 1.52 21.30
N LEU A 230 0.69 2.51 21.12
CA LEU A 230 -0.12 3.08 22.20
C LEU A 230 -1.06 2.05 22.83
N TYR A 231 -1.69 1.21 22.00
CA TYR A 231 -2.55 0.14 22.48
C TYR A 231 -1.76 -0.88 23.31
N GLU A 232 -0.58 -1.29 22.84
CA GLU A 232 0.29 -2.22 23.57
C GLU A 232 0.73 -1.64 24.92
N GLU A 233 1.12 -0.36 24.97
CA GLU A 233 1.45 0.31 26.24
C GLU A 233 0.28 0.32 27.21
N HIS A 234 -0.93 0.63 26.72
CA HIS A 234 -2.13 0.62 27.54
C HIS A 234 -2.49 -0.78 28.04
N ALA A 235 -2.44 -1.80 27.16
CA ALA A 235 -2.71 -3.18 27.53
C ALA A 235 -1.71 -3.70 28.59
N MET A 236 -0.43 -3.33 28.48
CA MET A 236 0.56 -3.66 29.49
C MET A 236 0.29 -2.95 30.82
N SER A 237 -0.11 -1.67 30.79
CA SER A 237 -0.42 -0.94 32.03
C SER A 237 -1.54 -1.58 32.85
N ILE A 238 -2.61 -2.06 32.19
CA ILE A 238 -3.73 -2.77 32.82
C ILE A 238 -3.27 -4.11 33.41
N THR A 239 -2.45 -4.85 32.66
CA THR A 239 -1.97 -6.17 33.10
C THR A 239 -1.05 -6.06 34.33
N VAL A 240 -0.29 -4.97 34.44
CA VAL A 240 0.57 -4.69 35.61
C VAL A 240 -0.26 -4.22 36.81
N SER A 241 -1.29 -3.39 36.62
CA SER A 241 -2.16 -2.96 37.73
C SER A 241 -2.96 -4.13 38.33
N ASP A 242 -3.49 -5.03 37.51
CA ASP A 242 -4.24 -6.20 37.99
C ASP A 242 -3.36 -7.18 38.80
N HIS A 243 -2.04 -7.20 38.54
CA HIS A 243 -1.06 -7.96 39.33
C HIS A 243 -0.59 -7.23 40.59
N ALA A 244 -0.48 -5.91 40.57
CA ALA A 244 -0.16 -5.13 41.77
C ALA A 244 -1.29 -5.20 42.81
N ASP A 245 -2.55 -5.18 42.38
CA ASP A 245 -3.70 -5.26 43.29
C ASP A 245 -3.93 -6.67 43.85
N THR A 246 -3.41 -7.72 43.19
CA THR A 246 -3.46 -9.09 43.74
C THR A 246 -2.36 -9.38 44.76
N GLU A 247 -1.21 -8.69 44.71
CA GLU A 247 -0.18 -8.76 45.76
C GLU A 247 -0.57 -7.95 47.01
N ILE A 248 -1.36 -6.88 46.88
CA ILE A 248 -1.85 -6.10 48.03
C ILE A 248 -2.97 -6.84 48.79
N LEU A 249 -3.63 -7.82 48.15
CA LEU A 249 -4.67 -8.65 48.78
C LEU A 249 -4.18 -9.98 49.38
N ASN A 250 -2.87 -10.27 49.31
CA ASN A 250 -2.26 -11.36 50.08
C ASN A 250 -0.86 -10.97 50.59
N PRO A 251 -0.78 -10.13 51.64
CA PRO A 251 0.45 -10.01 52.41
C PRO A 251 0.56 -11.25 53.31
N GLY A 252 1.07 -12.34 52.76
CA GLY A 252 1.48 -13.52 53.52
C GLY A 252 0.77 -14.81 53.15
N LYS A 253 1.47 -15.65 52.39
CA LYS A 253 1.64 -17.07 52.69
C LYS A 253 3.08 -17.47 52.40
#